data_AF-A0A9X7BTA8-F1
#
_entry.id   AF-A0A9X7BTA8-F1
#
_cell.length_a   1.000
_cell.length_b   1.000
_cell.length_c   1.000
_cell.angle_alpha   90.00
_cell.angle_beta   90.00
_cell.angle_gamma   90.00
#
_symmetry.space_group_name_H-M   'P 1'
#
loop_
_entity.id
_entity.type
_entity.pdbx_description
1 polymer ?
#
loop_
_entity_poly.entity_id
_entity_poly.type
_entity_poly.pdbx_seq_one_letter_code
_entity_poly.pdbx_strand_id
1 'polypeptide(L)'
;MSKAIIEEILEKYKEFSSYLDTIDINVLKDKYTRKELMEFSEALRIDKLRSLWYEVHELTKEMKLKEFPELLGVHRFPILKEIDFMTEEEKIELDKKLVGFNVGHYLPYLGRYTNEHKKLEQFLLENNVVEKQYVVTCPCCGGNEWLSNTLDTKTKEAFDELLTKEIVDDCDDVEAFTNIVDRICDECDFYPELESMRVYKAQNQLRYKELLQMNMKRNTSLDNV
;
A
#
# COMPACT_ATOMS: atom_id res chain seq x y z
N MET A 1 23.53 -15.16 30.87
CA MET A 1 24.64 -14.64 30.02
C MET A 1 25.55 -13.82 30.94
N SER A 2 26.86 -14.07 30.97
CA SER A 2 27.75 -13.31 31.85
C SER A 2 27.90 -11.87 31.36
N LYS A 3 28.05 -10.93 32.29
CA LYS A 3 28.17 -9.49 31.98
C LYS A 3 29.34 -9.18 31.04
N ALA A 4 30.43 -9.93 31.17
CA ALA A 4 31.61 -9.83 30.31
C ALA A 4 31.33 -10.19 28.84
N ILE A 5 30.53 -11.23 28.58
CA ILE A 5 30.15 -11.61 27.20
C ILE A 5 29.30 -10.52 26.55
N ILE A 6 28.41 -9.88 27.32
CA ILE A 6 27.59 -8.78 26.82
C ILE A 6 28.47 -7.57 26.46
N GLU A 7 29.45 -7.22 27.29
CA GLU A 7 30.37 -6.11 27.05
C GLU A 7 31.24 -6.35 25.79
N GLU A 8 31.76 -7.57 25.61
CA GLU A 8 32.54 -7.96 24.42
C GLU A 8 31.73 -7.84 23.11
N ILE A 9 30.48 -8.34 23.12
CA ILE A 9 29.59 -8.24 21.95
C ILE A 9 29.31 -6.78 21.59
N LEU A 10 29.06 -5.92 22.59
CA LEU A 10 28.80 -4.51 22.37
C LEU A 10 30.02 -3.76 21.83
N GLU A 11 31.23 -4.10 22.29
CA GLU A 11 32.47 -3.52 21.79
C GLU A 11 32.70 -3.87 20.32
N LYS A 12 32.49 -5.14 19.94
CA LYS A 12 32.59 -5.58 18.54
C LYS A 12 31.56 -4.91 17.64
N TYR A 13 30.33 -4.71 18.11
CA TYR A 13 29.31 -4.00 17.37
C TYR A 13 29.68 -2.52 17.14
N LYS A 14 30.28 -1.86 18.15
CA LYS A 14 30.76 -0.47 18.02
C LYS A 14 31.94 -0.35 17.05
N GLU A 15 32.89 -1.28 17.11
CA GLU A 15 34.04 -1.33 16.19
C GLU A 15 33.57 -1.43 14.74
N PHE A 16 32.63 -2.35 14.48
CA PHE A 16 32.06 -2.54 13.17
C PHE A 16 31.23 -1.33 12.71
N SER A 17 30.41 -0.73 13.58
CA SER A 17 29.67 0.50 13.27
C SER A 17 30.62 1.65 12.91
N SER A 18 31.70 1.81 13.67
CA SER A 18 32.69 2.87 13.43
C SER A 18 33.41 2.67 12.10
N TYR A 19 33.69 1.41 11.71
CA TYR A 19 34.23 1.12 10.39
C TYR A 19 33.24 1.51 9.28
N LEU A 20 31.96 1.17 9.41
CA LEU A 20 30.95 1.55 8.43
C LEU A 20 30.85 3.07 8.27
N ASP A 21 30.91 3.84 9.36
CA ASP A 21 30.87 5.31 9.33
C ASP A 21 32.07 5.94 8.59
N THR A 22 33.18 5.21 8.42
CA THR A 22 34.33 5.69 7.64
C THR A 22 34.16 5.54 6.12
N ILE A 23 33.12 4.82 5.66
CA ILE A 23 32.88 4.59 4.24
C ILE A 23 32.21 5.82 3.63
N ASP A 24 32.96 6.63 2.90
CA ASP A 24 32.38 7.69 2.06
C ASP A 24 31.78 7.08 0.77
N ILE A 25 30.45 7.00 0.75
CA ILE A 25 29.67 6.48 -0.37
C ILE A 25 29.94 7.27 -1.66
N ASN A 26 30.27 8.55 -1.59
CA ASN A 26 30.52 9.35 -2.80
C ASN A 26 31.76 8.87 -3.55
N VAL A 27 32.77 8.37 -2.84
CA VAL A 27 33.99 7.80 -3.45
C VAL A 27 33.67 6.54 -4.26
N LEU A 28 32.59 5.83 -3.94
CA LEU A 28 32.16 4.65 -4.69
C LEU A 28 31.69 5.01 -6.10
N LYS A 29 31.07 6.19 -6.27
CA LYS A 29 30.58 6.70 -7.56
C LYS A 29 31.68 6.86 -8.60
N ASP A 30 32.86 7.25 -8.15
CA ASP A 30 34.01 7.51 -9.02
C ASP A 30 34.81 6.24 -9.36
N LYS A 31 34.62 5.17 -8.57
CA LYS A 31 35.41 3.93 -8.67
C LYS A 31 34.66 2.77 -9.30
N TYR A 32 33.34 2.77 -9.25
CA TYR A 32 32.51 1.64 -9.68
C TYR A 32 31.38 2.09 -10.60
N THR A 33 31.01 1.22 -11.53
CA THR A 33 29.85 1.42 -12.39
C THR A 33 28.54 1.21 -11.63
N ARG A 34 27.44 1.77 -12.15
CA ARG A 34 26.10 1.57 -11.58
C ARG A 34 25.73 0.08 -11.45
N LYS A 35 26.14 -0.75 -12.41
CA LYS A 35 25.87 -2.19 -12.40
C LYS A 35 26.61 -2.88 -11.25
N GLU A 36 27.90 -2.59 -11.07
CA GLU A 36 28.71 -3.14 -9.97
C GLU A 36 28.17 -2.71 -8.61
N LEU A 37 27.73 -1.45 -8.47
CA LEU A 37 27.11 -0.94 -7.24
C LEU A 37 25.75 -1.57 -6.95
N MET A 38 24.95 -1.89 -7.98
CA MET A 38 23.71 -2.66 -7.81
C MET A 38 23.99 -4.08 -7.31
N GLU A 39 24.97 -4.77 -7.90
CA GLU A 39 25.39 -6.11 -7.46
C GLU A 39 25.90 -6.08 -6.01
N PHE A 40 26.67 -5.05 -5.66
CA PHE A 40 27.12 -4.82 -4.29
C PHE A 40 25.97 -4.53 -3.32
N SER A 41 25.00 -3.69 -3.72
CA SER A 41 23.79 -3.44 -2.92
C SER A 41 23.02 -4.73 -2.67
N GLU A 42 22.76 -5.55 -3.69
CA GLU A 42 22.05 -6.82 -3.48
C GLU A 42 22.80 -7.79 -2.55
N ALA A 43 24.15 -7.81 -2.59
CA ALA A 43 24.95 -8.57 -1.64
C ALA A 43 24.80 -8.05 -0.20
N LEU A 44 24.83 -6.72 0.00
CA LEU A 44 24.63 -6.10 1.32
C LEU A 44 23.23 -6.39 1.90
N ARG A 45 22.22 -6.54 1.03
CA ARG A 45 20.84 -6.86 1.43
C ARG A 45 20.75 -8.21 2.15
N ILE A 46 21.59 -9.16 1.77
CA ILE A 46 21.63 -10.52 2.34
C ILE A 46 22.22 -10.51 3.75
N ASP A 47 23.29 -9.73 3.95
CA ASP A 47 24.04 -9.69 5.21
C ASP A 47 23.42 -8.77 6.28
N LYS A 48 22.31 -8.08 5.97
CA LYS A 48 21.55 -7.18 6.87
C LYS A 48 22.41 -6.12 7.57
N LEU A 49 23.49 -5.68 6.94
CA LEU A 49 24.31 -4.57 7.42
C LEU A 49 23.49 -3.27 7.29
N ARG A 50 23.20 -2.60 8.41
CA ARG A 50 22.31 -1.42 8.40
C ARG A 50 22.99 -0.19 7.78
N SER A 51 22.16 0.64 7.17
CA SER A 51 22.42 1.89 6.41
C SER A 51 23.16 1.75 5.08
N LEU A 52 24.26 0.99 5.00
CA LEU A 52 25.11 0.95 3.80
C LEU A 52 24.36 0.46 2.55
N TRP A 53 23.51 -0.56 2.69
CA TRP A 53 22.65 -1.05 1.61
C TRP A 53 21.82 0.08 0.99
N TYR A 54 21.15 0.87 1.86
CA TYR A 54 20.24 1.93 1.46
C TYR A 54 21.01 3.06 0.79
N GLU A 55 22.16 3.44 1.34
CA GLU A 55 22.99 4.52 0.80
C GLU A 55 23.56 4.16 -0.58
N VAL A 56 24.05 2.93 -0.77
CA VAL A 56 24.49 2.44 -2.09
C VAL A 56 23.32 2.36 -3.06
N HIS A 57 22.15 1.91 -2.60
CA HIS A 57 20.95 1.86 -3.44
C HIS A 57 20.50 3.25 -3.91
N GLU A 58 20.44 4.24 -3.03
CA GLU A 58 20.12 5.61 -3.41
C GLU A 58 21.17 6.20 -4.37
N LEU A 59 22.46 5.93 -4.15
CA LEU A 59 23.51 6.33 -5.08
C LEU A 59 23.29 5.74 -6.50
N THR A 60 22.93 4.45 -6.60
CA THR A 60 22.65 3.83 -7.91
C THR A 60 21.44 4.44 -8.61
N LYS A 61 20.42 4.88 -7.85
CA LYS A 61 19.27 5.60 -8.41
C LYS A 61 19.69 6.95 -8.96
N GLU A 62 20.50 7.72 -8.23
CA GLU A 62 21.02 9.00 -8.72
C GLU A 62 21.86 8.83 -9.98
N MET A 63 22.73 7.82 -10.03
CA MET A 63 23.52 7.50 -11.22
C MET A 63 22.61 7.17 -12.40
N LYS A 64 21.56 6.37 -12.19
CA LYS A 64 20.57 6.05 -13.23
C LYS A 64 19.89 7.31 -13.78
N LEU A 65 19.50 8.25 -12.92
CA LEU A 65 18.85 9.50 -13.35
C LEU A 65 19.80 10.43 -14.11
N LYS A 66 21.10 10.40 -13.82
CA LYS A 66 22.12 11.14 -14.59
C LYS A 66 22.43 10.47 -15.93
N GLU A 67 22.46 9.13 -15.96
CA GLU A 67 22.68 8.35 -17.19
C GLU A 67 21.49 8.45 -18.15
N PHE A 68 20.28 8.48 -17.61
CA PHE A 68 19.02 8.47 -18.37
C PHE A 68 18.09 9.60 -17.91
N PRO A 69 18.41 10.88 -18.19
CA PRO A 69 17.61 12.02 -17.77
C PRO A 69 16.19 12.00 -18.36
N GLU A 70 15.97 11.31 -19.48
CA GLU A 70 14.65 11.09 -20.07
C GLU A 70 13.68 10.37 -19.12
N LEU A 71 14.17 9.60 -18.14
CA LEU A 71 13.33 8.91 -17.16
C LEU A 71 12.66 9.88 -16.17
N LEU A 72 13.13 11.12 -16.05
CA LEU A 72 12.59 12.12 -15.11
C LEU A 72 11.21 12.66 -15.53
N GLY A 73 10.86 12.59 -16.82
CA GLY A 73 9.56 13.07 -17.35
C GLY A 73 8.63 11.96 -17.84
N VAL A 74 8.96 10.71 -17.57
CA VAL A 74 8.20 9.54 -18.03
C VAL A 74 7.13 9.22 -17.00
N HIS A 75 5.88 9.44 -17.37
CA HIS A 75 4.74 8.91 -16.64
C HIS A 75 4.43 7.52 -17.18
N ARG A 76 4.59 6.49 -16.35
CA ARG A 76 4.14 5.13 -16.67
C ARG A 76 2.63 5.02 -16.62
N PHE A 77 1.95 5.97 -15.98
CA PHE A 77 0.52 6.23 -16.09
C PHE A 77 0.34 7.59 -16.78
N PRO A 78 0.27 7.64 -18.13
CA PRO A 78 0.20 8.90 -18.88
C PRO A 78 -0.96 9.80 -18.46
N ILE A 79 -2.04 9.20 -17.98
CA ILE A 79 -3.22 9.91 -17.50
C ILE A 79 -2.91 10.88 -16.36
N LEU A 80 -1.88 10.62 -15.54
CA LEU A 80 -1.49 11.52 -14.45
C LEU A 80 -1.07 12.91 -14.94
N LYS A 81 -0.66 13.04 -16.21
CA LYS A 81 -0.34 14.34 -16.82
C LYS A 81 -1.54 15.29 -16.83
N GLU A 82 -2.75 14.74 -16.89
CA GLU A 82 -4.00 15.49 -16.98
C GLU A 82 -4.45 16.08 -15.63
N ILE A 83 -3.81 15.70 -14.53
CA ILE A 83 -4.10 16.26 -13.20
C ILE A 83 -3.67 17.74 -13.19
N ASP A 84 -4.60 18.67 -12.97
CA ASP A 84 -4.33 20.12 -12.98
C ASP A 84 -4.04 20.71 -11.59
N PHE A 85 -4.37 19.97 -10.53
CA PHE A 85 -4.21 20.38 -9.13
C PHE A 85 -2.95 19.84 -8.45
N MET A 86 -2.03 19.21 -9.20
CA MET A 86 -0.74 18.70 -8.70
C MET A 86 0.41 19.29 -9.51
N THR A 87 1.56 19.52 -8.88
CA THR A 87 2.78 19.89 -9.62
C THR A 87 3.33 18.70 -10.40
N GLU A 88 4.18 18.93 -11.40
CA GLU A 88 4.81 17.85 -12.15
C GLU A 88 5.66 16.94 -11.24
N GLU A 89 6.35 17.50 -10.24
CA GLU A 89 7.10 16.73 -9.26
C GLU A 89 6.19 15.80 -8.44
N GLU A 90 5.03 16.29 -8.00
CA GLU A 90 4.06 15.49 -7.25
C GLU A 90 3.48 14.37 -8.13
N LYS A 91 3.19 14.66 -9.42
CA LYS A 91 2.72 13.65 -10.39
C LYS A 91 3.76 12.57 -10.64
N ILE A 92 5.03 12.95 -10.77
CA ILE A 92 6.15 12.01 -10.95
C ILE A 92 6.31 11.12 -9.71
N GLU A 93 6.23 11.69 -8.51
CA GLU A 93 6.32 10.89 -7.28
C GLU A 93 5.13 9.94 -7.13
N LEU A 94 3.91 10.41 -7.45
CA LEU A 94 2.74 9.55 -7.52
C LEU A 94 2.92 8.41 -8.53
N ASP A 95 3.41 8.71 -9.74
CA ASP A 95 3.67 7.72 -10.79
C ASP A 95 4.63 6.62 -10.30
N LYS A 96 5.77 7.02 -9.72
CA LYS A 96 6.76 6.09 -9.14
C LYS A 96 6.14 5.16 -8.09
N LYS A 97 5.22 5.68 -7.28
CA LYS A 97 4.56 4.89 -6.24
C LYS A 97 3.55 3.94 -6.84
N LEU A 98 2.69 4.41 -7.75
CA LEU A 98 1.69 3.59 -8.44
C LEU A 98 2.33 2.43 -9.22
N VAL A 99 3.51 2.66 -9.81
CA VAL A 99 4.31 1.63 -10.50
C VAL A 99 4.68 0.45 -9.60
N GLY A 100 4.79 0.67 -8.29
CA GLY A 100 5.05 -0.38 -7.31
C GLY A 100 3.85 -1.27 -6.99
N PHE A 101 2.65 -0.92 -7.47
CA PHE A 101 1.42 -1.69 -7.23
C PHE A 101 1.00 -2.43 -8.50
N ASN A 102 0.81 -3.74 -8.38
CA ASN A 102 0.21 -4.54 -9.43
C ASN A 102 -1.32 -4.36 -9.42
N VAL A 103 -1.97 -4.66 -10.53
CA VAL A 103 -3.43 -4.79 -10.58
C VAL A 103 -3.89 -5.77 -9.50
N GLY A 104 -4.92 -5.39 -8.75
CA GLY A 104 -5.43 -6.14 -7.59
C GLY A 104 -4.77 -5.77 -6.25
N HIS A 105 -3.68 -5.00 -6.23
CA HIS A 105 -3.12 -4.50 -4.97
C HIS A 105 -3.85 -3.25 -4.47
N TYR A 106 -3.97 -3.13 -3.15
CA TYR A 106 -4.60 -1.98 -2.50
C TYR A 106 -3.62 -0.82 -2.36
N LEU A 107 -4.12 0.39 -2.65
CA LEU A 107 -3.37 1.61 -2.44
C LEU A 107 -3.45 2.07 -0.97
N PRO A 108 -2.35 2.62 -0.44
CA PRO A 108 -2.37 3.27 0.87
C PRO A 108 -3.14 4.60 0.79
N TYR A 109 -3.34 5.22 1.95
CA TYR A 109 -3.97 6.53 2.06
C TYR A 109 -3.31 7.58 1.15
N LEU A 110 -4.11 8.16 0.24
CA LEU A 110 -3.66 9.09 -0.80
C LEU A 110 -3.19 10.45 -0.26
N GLY A 111 -3.55 10.81 0.97
CA GLY A 111 -3.08 12.05 1.61
C GLY A 111 -1.57 12.10 1.88
N ARG A 112 -0.85 11.00 1.62
CA ARG A 112 0.62 10.99 1.58
C ARG A 112 1.20 11.64 0.32
N TYR A 113 0.40 11.81 -0.73
CA TYR A 113 0.85 12.31 -2.03
C TYR A 113 0.42 13.74 -2.31
N THR A 114 -0.75 14.15 -1.80
CA THR A 114 -1.26 15.51 -1.96
C THR A 114 -2.26 15.83 -0.86
N ASN A 115 -2.34 17.12 -0.49
CA ASN A 115 -3.39 17.62 0.41
C ASN A 115 -4.78 17.51 -0.24
N GLU A 116 -4.86 17.52 -1.58
CA GLU A 116 -6.09 17.39 -2.36
C GLU A 116 -6.51 15.93 -2.62
N HIS A 117 -6.18 15.04 -1.68
CA HIS A 117 -6.37 13.58 -1.80
C HIS A 117 -7.78 13.13 -2.23
N LYS A 118 -8.84 13.87 -1.88
CA LYS A 118 -10.21 13.56 -2.35
C LYS A 118 -10.38 13.79 -3.86
N LYS A 119 -9.79 14.87 -4.40
CA LYS A 119 -9.78 15.10 -5.85
C LYS A 119 -8.93 14.07 -6.56
N LEU A 120 -7.80 13.67 -5.95
CA LEU A 120 -6.97 12.60 -6.49
C LEU A 120 -7.73 11.26 -6.51
N GLU A 121 -8.40 10.88 -5.43
CA GLU A 121 -9.24 9.68 -5.41
C GLU A 121 -10.28 9.70 -6.54
N GLN A 122 -11.03 10.80 -6.65
CA GLN A 122 -12.04 10.96 -7.69
C GLN A 122 -11.43 10.84 -9.09
N PHE A 123 -10.32 11.53 -9.35
CA PHE A 123 -9.61 11.46 -10.62
C PHE A 123 -9.18 10.03 -10.97
N LEU A 124 -8.61 9.30 -10.02
CA LEU A 124 -8.15 7.92 -10.23
C LEU A 124 -9.32 6.96 -10.52
N LEU A 125 -10.48 7.18 -9.88
CA LEU A 125 -11.69 6.40 -10.12
C LEU A 125 -12.30 6.69 -11.49
N GLU A 126 -12.47 7.97 -11.83
CA GLU A 126 -13.05 8.41 -13.12
C GLU A 126 -12.23 7.90 -14.31
N ASN A 127 -10.91 7.81 -14.14
CA ASN A 127 -9.99 7.32 -15.15
C ASN A 127 -9.73 5.80 -15.07
N ASN A 128 -10.47 5.06 -14.25
CA ASN A 128 -10.30 3.61 -14.05
C ASN A 128 -8.87 3.19 -13.70
N VAL A 129 -8.10 4.07 -13.06
CA VAL A 129 -6.78 3.73 -12.52
C VAL A 129 -6.95 2.80 -11.32
N VAL A 130 -7.96 3.08 -10.52
CA VAL A 130 -8.36 2.31 -9.34
C VAL A 130 -9.85 2.01 -9.36
N GLU A 131 -10.27 1.07 -8.54
CA GLU A 131 -11.67 0.77 -8.25
C GLU A 131 -11.93 0.76 -6.73
N LYS A 132 -13.18 0.99 -6.34
CA LYS A 132 -13.61 0.91 -4.94
C LYS A 132 -13.93 -0.53 -4.56
N GLN A 133 -13.30 -0.97 -3.48
CA GLN A 133 -13.60 -2.20 -2.78
C GLN A 133 -14.06 -1.85 -1.36
N TYR A 134 -14.95 -2.66 -0.80
CA TYR A 134 -15.57 -2.40 0.49
C TYR A 134 -15.36 -3.57 1.42
N VAL A 135 -15.23 -3.30 2.72
CA VAL A 135 -15.23 -4.35 3.74
C VAL A 135 -16.25 -4.00 4.80
N VAL A 136 -17.07 -4.98 5.18
CA VAL A 136 -17.99 -4.85 6.31
C VAL A 136 -17.16 -4.83 7.59
N THR A 137 -17.35 -3.79 8.40
CA THR A 137 -16.59 -3.63 9.64
C THR A 137 -17.45 -3.91 10.87
N CYS A 138 -16.82 -4.33 11.96
CA CYS A 138 -17.54 -4.59 13.20
C CYS A 138 -18.22 -3.33 13.72
N PRO A 139 -19.55 -3.33 13.92
CA PRO A 139 -20.28 -2.17 14.43
C PRO A 139 -20.03 -1.92 15.92
N CYS A 140 -19.56 -2.92 16.67
CA CYS A 140 -19.40 -2.87 18.12
C CYS A 140 -18.08 -2.22 18.58
N CYS A 141 -16.95 -2.54 17.93
CA CYS A 141 -15.62 -2.10 18.36
C CYS A 141 -15.06 -0.89 17.58
N GLY A 142 -15.92 -0.16 16.86
CA GLY A 142 -15.51 1.06 16.15
C GLY A 142 -14.94 0.85 14.75
N GLY A 143 -15.15 -0.34 14.15
CA GLY A 143 -14.98 -0.55 12.72
C GLY A 143 -13.55 -0.85 12.25
N ASN A 144 -12.64 -1.25 13.14
CA ASN A 144 -11.29 -1.66 12.73
C ASN A 144 -11.24 -3.09 12.20
N GLU A 145 -12.06 -3.97 12.78
CA GLU A 145 -12.09 -5.38 12.42
C GLU A 145 -13.01 -5.69 11.24
N TRP A 146 -12.55 -6.59 10.37
CA TRP A 146 -13.17 -6.94 9.10
C TRP A 146 -14.02 -8.20 9.26
N LEU A 147 -15.34 -8.04 9.13
CA LEU A 147 -16.29 -9.14 9.23
C LEU A 147 -16.53 -9.87 7.90
N SER A 148 -16.04 -9.31 6.79
CA SER A 148 -16.21 -9.84 5.44
C SER A 148 -14.90 -9.90 4.67
N ASN A 149 -14.92 -10.62 3.55
CA ASN A 149 -13.98 -10.39 2.45
C ASN A 149 -14.26 -9.03 1.78
N THR A 150 -13.40 -8.63 0.85
CA THR A 150 -13.63 -7.43 0.04
C THR A 150 -14.80 -7.62 -0.91
N LEU A 151 -15.68 -6.63 -0.95
CA LEU A 151 -16.88 -6.57 -1.76
C LEU A 151 -16.68 -5.52 -2.85
N ASP A 152 -17.02 -5.85 -4.09
CA ASP A 152 -17.15 -4.83 -5.13
C ASP A 152 -18.39 -3.95 -4.87
N THR A 153 -18.56 -2.90 -5.66
CA THR A 153 -19.67 -1.95 -5.49
C THR A 153 -21.03 -2.63 -5.60
N LYS A 154 -21.19 -3.56 -6.55
CA LYS A 154 -22.46 -4.27 -6.79
C LYS A 154 -22.83 -5.20 -5.63
N THR A 155 -21.86 -5.92 -5.10
CA THR A 155 -22.03 -6.83 -3.98
C THR A 155 -22.35 -6.05 -2.70
N LYS A 156 -21.69 -4.90 -2.50
CA LYS A 156 -22.00 -3.99 -1.38
C LYS A 156 -23.41 -3.40 -1.49
N GLU A 157 -23.86 -3.05 -2.69
CA GLU A 157 -25.23 -2.57 -2.93
C GLU A 157 -26.27 -3.68 -2.65
N ALA A 158 -26.05 -4.88 -3.17
CA ALA A 158 -26.91 -6.03 -2.90
C ALA A 158 -26.97 -6.37 -1.40
N PHE A 159 -25.84 -6.25 -0.69
CA PHE A 159 -25.81 -6.44 0.76
C PHE A 159 -26.59 -5.34 1.50
N ASP A 160 -26.48 -4.08 1.08
CA ASP A 160 -27.29 -2.99 1.64
C ASP A 160 -28.79 -3.21 1.42
N GLU A 161 -29.20 -3.73 0.25
CA GLU A 161 -30.58 -4.10 -0.04
C GLU A 161 -31.06 -5.24 0.86
N LEU A 162 -30.25 -6.29 1.03
CA LEU A 162 -30.54 -7.42 1.94
C LEU A 162 -30.82 -6.93 3.37
N LEU A 163 -30.01 -5.98 3.85
CA LEU A 163 -30.14 -5.43 5.21
C LEU A 163 -31.32 -4.47 5.38
N THR A 164 -32.00 -4.08 4.30
CA THR A 164 -33.12 -3.13 4.34
C THR A 164 -34.44 -3.73 3.83
N LYS A 165 -34.41 -4.97 3.33
CA LYS A 165 -35.57 -5.73 2.84
C LYS A 165 -36.65 -5.86 3.91
N GLU A 166 -37.90 -5.53 3.58
CA GLU A 166 -39.03 -5.55 4.55
C GLU A 166 -39.36 -6.96 5.06
N ILE A 167 -39.34 -7.96 4.17
CA ILE A 167 -39.66 -9.36 4.48
C ILE A 167 -38.41 -10.19 4.27
N VAL A 168 -37.96 -10.87 5.33
CA VAL A 168 -36.81 -11.78 5.30
C VAL A 168 -37.29 -13.19 5.00
N ASP A 169 -36.62 -13.85 4.07
CA ASP A 169 -36.71 -15.29 3.86
C ASP A 169 -35.64 -15.97 4.72
N ASP A 170 -36.06 -16.69 5.75
CA ASP A 170 -35.18 -17.31 6.75
C ASP A 170 -34.17 -18.32 6.16
N CYS A 171 -34.36 -18.78 4.91
CA CYS A 171 -33.42 -19.67 4.24
C CYS A 171 -32.49 -18.90 3.30
N ASP A 172 -33.05 -18.28 2.26
CA ASP A 172 -32.27 -17.70 1.17
C ASP A 172 -31.51 -16.44 1.62
N ASP A 173 -32.15 -15.58 2.42
CA ASP A 173 -31.52 -14.32 2.85
C ASP A 173 -30.44 -14.56 3.91
N VAL A 174 -30.62 -15.56 4.76
CA VAL A 174 -29.61 -15.96 5.76
C VAL A 174 -28.39 -16.55 5.06
N GLU A 175 -28.57 -17.41 4.06
CA GLU A 175 -27.46 -17.94 3.27
C GLU A 175 -26.71 -16.83 2.52
N ALA A 176 -27.44 -15.92 1.87
CA ALA A 176 -26.86 -14.77 1.18
C ALA A 176 -26.05 -13.87 2.15
N PHE A 177 -26.56 -13.67 3.36
CA PHE A 177 -25.85 -12.94 4.41
C PHE A 177 -24.56 -13.64 4.82
N THR A 178 -24.61 -14.93 5.16
CA THR A 178 -23.45 -15.71 5.63
C THR A 178 -22.37 -15.84 4.56
N ASN A 179 -22.72 -15.83 3.27
CA ASN A 179 -21.74 -15.81 2.17
C ASN A 179 -20.93 -14.50 2.11
N ILE A 180 -21.43 -13.41 2.70
CA ILE A 180 -20.77 -12.11 2.72
C ILE A 180 -20.07 -11.88 4.05
N VAL A 181 -20.76 -12.14 5.16
CA VAL A 181 -20.30 -11.89 6.52
C VAL A 181 -20.18 -13.22 7.26
N ASP A 182 -18.95 -13.73 7.35
CA ASP A 182 -18.64 -15.07 7.86
C ASP A 182 -17.65 -15.07 9.04
N ARG A 183 -17.26 -13.90 9.55
CA ARG A 183 -16.24 -13.78 10.60
C ARG A 183 -16.80 -13.23 11.89
N ILE A 184 -16.30 -13.79 12.99
CA ILE A 184 -16.48 -13.27 14.34
C ILE A 184 -15.49 -12.13 14.53
N CYS A 185 -15.90 -11.11 15.26
CA CYS A 185 -15.00 -10.05 15.71
C CYS A 185 -14.12 -10.56 16.87
N ASP A 186 -12.83 -10.75 16.65
CA ASP A 186 -11.81 -11.10 17.65
C ASP A 186 -11.64 -10.04 18.75
N GLU A 187 -11.97 -8.76 18.50
CA GLU A 187 -11.85 -7.71 19.51
C GLU A 187 -12.95 -7.70 20.57
N CYS A 188 -14.18 -8.10 20.21
CA CYS A 188 -15.33 -8.02 21.12
C CYS A 188 -16.25 -9.24 21.11
N ASP A 189 -15.78 -10.35 20.51
CA ASP A 189 -16.51 -11.61 20.33
C ASP A 189 -17.88 -11.43 19.65
N PHE A 190 -18.04 -10.35 18.87
CA PHE A 190 -19.31 -10.08 18.18
C PHE A 190 -19.50 -11.09 17.05
N TYR A 191 -20.57 -11.88 17.17
CA TYR A 191 -21.03 -12.81 16.15
C TYR A 191 -22.07 -12.10 15.26
N PRO A 192 -21.75 -11.80 13.99
CA PRO A 192 -22.68 -11.11 13.11
C PRO A 192 -23.82 -12.04 12.68
N GLU A 193 -25.05 -11.63 13.01
CA GLU A 193 -26.29 -12.27 12.53
C GLU A 193 -27.07 -11.27 11.67
N LEU A 194 -27.82 -11.77 10.69
CA LEU A 194 -28.60 -10.95 9.76
C LEU A 194 -29.49 -9.93 10.50
N GLU A 195 -30.28 -10.38 11.48
CA GLU A 195 -31.16 -9.50 12.27
C GLU A 195 -30.39 -8.45 13.06
N SER A 196 -29.29 -8.84 13.70
CA SER A 196 -28.42 -7.91 14.43
C SER A 196 -27.85 -6.84 13.49
N MET A 197 -27.35 -7.24 12.32
CA MET A 197 -26.78 -6.33 11.33
C MET A 197 -27.82 -5.39 10.71
N ARG A 198 -29.06 -5.85 10.51
CA ARG A 198 -30.20 -5.01 10.09
C ARG A 198 -30.50 -3.92 11.12
N VAL A 199 -30.48 -4.25 12.42
CA VAL A 199 -30.62 -3.25 13.50
C VAL A 199 -29.50 -2.22 13.47
N TYR A 200 -28.23 -2.67 13.35
CA TYR A 200 -27.09 -1.76 13.24
C TYR A 200 -27.17 -0.85 12.00
N LYS A 201 -27.65 -1.39 10.87
CA LYS A 201 -27.88 -0.61 9.64
C LYS A 201 -28.95 0.46 9.86
N ALA A 202 -30.08 0.10 10.44
CA ALA A 202 -31.19 1.02 10.73
C ALA A 202 -30.78 2.15 11.71
N GLN A 203 -29.87 1.86 12.64
CA GLN A 203 -29.29 2.83 13.56
C GLN A 203 -28.12 3.63 12.98
N ASN A 204 -27.77 3.43 11.70
CA ASN A 204 -26.62 4.05 11.03
C ASN A 204 -25.28 3.77 11.75
N GLN A 205 -25.16 2.61 12.38
CA GLN A 205 -23.97 2.14 13.09
C GLN A 205 -23.13 1.19 12.23
N LEU A 206 -23.75 0.53 11.25
CA LEU A 206 -23.02 -0.29 10.27
C LEU A 206 -22.18 0.60 9.35
N ARG A 207 -20.88 0.30 9.24
CA ARG A 207 -19.94 1.02 8.38
C ARG A 207 -19.18 0.07 7.46
N TYR A 208 -18.85 0.59 6.30
CA TYR A 208 -17.91 -0.03 5.38
C TYR A 208 -16.57 0.68 5.47
N LYS A 209 -15.49 -0.08 5.45
CA LYS A 209 -14.17 0.45 5.14
C LYS A 209 -14.03 0.48 3.62
N GLU A 210 -13.81 1.68 3.07
CA GLU A 210 -13.50 1.84 1.65
C GLU A 210 -12.01 1.61 1.41
N LEU A 211 -11.72 0.84 0.37
CA LEU A 211 -10.39 0.51 -0.10
C LEU A 211 -10.29 0.90 -1.58
N LEU A 212 -9.13 1.39 -1.99
CA LEU A 212 -8.83 1.63 -3.41
C LEU A 212 -7.93 0.52 -3.91
N GLN A 213 -8.39 -0.23 -4.90
CA GLN A 213 -7.63 -1.31 -5.52
C GLN A 213 -7.16 -0.89 -6.90
N MET A 214 -5.91 -1.18 -7.25
CA MET A 214 -5.37 -0.90 -8.57
C MET A 214 -6.09 -1.71 -9.65
N ASN A 215 -6.55 -1.03 -10.69
CA ASN A 215 -7.23 -1.65 -11.83
C ASN A 215 -6.48 -1.42 -13.17
N MET A 216 -5.60 -0.42 -13.23
CA MET A 216 -4.84 -0.11 -14.43
C MET A 216 -3.41 -0.68 -14.42
N LYS A 217 -3.00 -1.26 -15.54
CA LYS A 217 -1.61 -1.66 -15.77
C LYS A 217 -0.77 -0.43 -16.16
N ARG A 218 0.42 -0.33 -15.59
CA ARG A 218 1.42 0.67 -15.99
C ARG A 218 1.89 0.42 -17.43
N ASN A 219 2.29 1.48 -18.10
CA ASN A 219 3.03 1.39 -19.35
C ASN A 219 4.44 0.81 -19.09
N THR A 220 4.81 -0.22 -19.86
CA THR A 220 6.09 -0.93 -19.76
C THR A 220 7.03 -0.62 -20.93
N SER A 221 6.67 0.30 -21.83
CA SER A 221 7.44 0.60 -23.05
C SER A 221 8.88 1.06 -22.77
N LEU A 222 9.17 1.51 -21.55
CA LEU A 222 10.46 2.04 -21.13
C LEU A 222 11.13 1.19 -20.04
N ASP A 223 10.67 -0.05 -19.83
CA ASP A 223 11.25 -0.94 -18.82
C ASP A 223 12.60 -1.53 -19.22
N ASN A 224 12.86 -1.63 -20.53
CA ASN A 224 14.06 -2.23 -21.10
C ASN A 224 15.03 -1.19 -21.68
N VAL A 225 14.90 0.08 -21.27
CA VAL A 225 15.84 1.16 -21.61
C VAL A 225 16.89 1.28 -20.52
#